data_AF-A0A8T2MTT4-F1
#
_entry.id   AF-A0A8T2MTT4-F1
#
_cell.length_a   1.000
_cell.length_b   1.000
_cell.length_c   1.000
_cell.angle_alpha   90.00
_cell.angle_beta   90.00
_cell.angle_gamma   90.00
#
_symmetry.space_group_name_H-M   'P 1'
#
loop_
_entity.id
_entity.type
_entity.pdbx_description
1 polymer ?
#
loop_
_entity_poly.entity_id
_entity_poly.type
_entity_poly.pdbx_seq_one_letter_code
_entity_poly.pdbx_strand_id
1 'polypeptide(L)'
;MGRSRSRSSSRTKHTKSSKHSKKRSRSRSRSRDKEKSKKRSKSREAKRNRRRDSRSRSRSTTAPSRRERAASPPERIDIFGRTLSKRSALDEKQKKEEEEKRAEYERQRKIRQQEIEEKLIEEETARRVEELVAKRVEEELEKRKDEIEREVLRRVEEAKRIMERQLLEELERQRQAELAAQKARERILEENNRKIADAQARLAEEQLRIVEEQRRIHEERMKLEQERQRQQKEEQKMILGKGKSRPKLSFSLKVAE
;
A
#
# COMPACT_ATOMS: atom_id res chain seq x y z
N MET A 1 7.14 -30.69 -52.07
CA MET A 1 7.43 -29.25 -51.87
C MET A 1 6.42 -28.72 -50.85
N GLY A 2 6.68 -28.35 -49.60
CA GLY A 2 7.88 -28.21 -48.80
C GLY A 2 7.50 -27.38 -47.56
N ARG A 3 7.54 -28.03 -46.39
CA ARG A 3 7.86 -27.48 -45.05
C ARG A 3 6.74 -26.86 -44.19
N SER A 4 6.23 -27.73 -43.32
CA SER A 4 5.76 -27.48 -41.95
C SER A 4 6.72 -26.58 -41.16
N ARG A 5 6.18 -25.67 -40.34
CA ARG A 5 6.94 -24.96 -39.30
C ARG A 5 6.28 -25.14 -37.94
N SER A 6 6.63 -26.25 -37.31
CA SER A 6 6.61 -26.46 -35.87
C SER A 6 7.74 -25.63 -35.24
N ARG A 7 7.46 -24.92 -34.15
CA ARG A 7 8.50 -24.46 -33.21
C ARG A 7 8.07 -24.73 -31.79
N SER A 8 8.26 -25.98 -31.40
CA SER A 8 8.49 -26.37 -30.01
C SER A 8 9.92 -25.96 -29.65
N SER A 9 10.12 -25.19 -28.58
CA SER A 9 11.40 -25.11 -27.89
C SER A 9 11.17 -25.23 -26.39
N SER A 10 11.45 -26.42 -25.92
CA SER A 10 11.55 -26.84 -24.53
C SER A 10 12.75 -26.19 -23.83
N ARG A 11 12.53 -25.60 -22.65
CA ARG A 11 13.57 -25.57 -21.60
C ARG A 11 12.96 -25.66 -20.21
N THR A 12 12.66 -26.90 -19.83
CA THR A 12 12.59 -27.37 -18.45
C THR A 12 14.00 -27.51 -17.88
N LYS A 13 14.23 -27.04 -16.65
CA LYS A 13 14.98 -27.71 -15.56
C LYS A 13 15.34 -26.68 -14.48
N HIS A 14 14.71 -26.78 -13.32
CA HIS A 14 15.39 -26.97 -12.03
C HIS A 14 14.34 -27.40 -11.00
N THR A 15 14.37 -28.68 -10.66
CA THR A 15 13.64 -29.28 -9.54
C THR A 15 14.65 -29.77 -8.51
N LYS A 16 14.18 -29.87 -7.26
CA LYS A 16 14.77 -30.53 -6.08
C LYS A 16 15.68 -29.61 -5.27
N SER A 17 15.71 -29.62 -3.94
CA SER A 17 14.95 -30.21 -2.83
C SER A 17 15.61 -29.56 -1.59
N SER A 18 15.00 -29.33 -0.43
CA SER A 18 14.81 -30.28 0.66
C SER A 18 14.98 -29.50 1.98
N LYS A 19 13.94 -29.52 2.81
CA LYS A 19 13.96 -29.65 4.28
C LYS A 19 15.01 -28.87 5.09
N HIS A 20 14.56 -27.87 5.85
CA HIS A 20 14.89 -27.82 7.28
C HIS A 20 13.70 -27.33 8.12
N SER A 21 13.21 -28.26 8.95
CA SER A 21 12.36 -28.02 10.10
C SER A 21 13.20 -27.47 11.27
N LYS A 22 12.71 -26.45 11.98
CA LYS A 22 12.46 -26.52 13.43
C LYS A 22 11.88 -25.22 13.99
N LYS A 23 10.81 -25.40 14.75
CA LYS A 23 10.10 -24.42 15.59
C LYS A 23 11.03 -23.86 16.68
N ARG A 24 10.84 -22.59 17.08
CA ARG A 24 10.71 -22.24 18.50
C ARG A 24 10.12 -20.84 18.71
N SER A 25 8.94 -20.84 19.29
CA SER A 25 8.27 -19.73 19.96
C SER A 25 9.15 -19.08 21.04
N ARG A 26 9.17 -17.74 21.10
CA ARG A 26 9.23 -17.01 22.38
C ARG A 26 8.81 -15.55 22.25
N SER A 27 7.62 -15.28 22.75
CA SER A 27 7.12 -13.98 23.19
C SER A 27 8.13 -13.23 24.08
N ARG A 28 8.31 -11.93 23.84
CA ARG A 28 8.52 -10.93 24.91
C ARG A 28 8.38 -9.50 24.36
N SER A 29 7.21 -8.93 24.62
CA SER A 29 6.99 -7.50 24.77
C SER A 29 7.96 -6.92 25.81
N ARG A 30 8.49 -5.71 25.53
CA ARG A 30 9.14 -4.72 26.43
C ARG A 30 9.93 -3.76 25.52
N SER A 31 9.95 -2.45 25.64
CA SER A 31 9.26 -1.46 26.47
C SER A 31 9.57 -0.13 25.79
N ARG A 32 8.73 0.87 26.02
CA ARG A 32 9.06 2.29 25.79
C ARG A 32 10.40 2.59 26.45
N ASP A 33 11.31 3.23 25.72
CA ASP A 33 12.10 4.32 26.30
C ASP A 33 12.51 5.30 25.20
N LYS A 34 11.90 6.46 25.32
CA LYS A 34 12.05 7.67 24.53
C LYS A 34 13.02 8.50 25.38
N GLU A 35 14.23 8.74 24.88
CA GLU A 35 15.18 9.80 25.32
C GLU A 35 16.59 9.44 24.81
N LYS A 36 16.98 10.03 23.68
CA LYS A 36 18.40 10.28 23.42
C LYS A 36 18.59 11.47 22.50
N SER A 37 18.62 12.64 23.12
CA SER A 37 19.31 13.80 22.61
C SER A 37 20.77 13.43 22.28
N LYS A 38 21.21 13.72 21.04
CA LYS A 38 22.62 14.01 20.70
C LYS A 38 22.73 14.47 19.25
N LYS A 39 23.10 15.75 19.10
CA LYS A 39 23.83 16.29 17.96
C LYS A 39 25.00 15.36 17.62
N ARG A 40 25.26 15.09 16.33
CA ARG A 40 26.59 15.03 15.69
C ARG A 40 26.50 14.52 14.24
N SER A 41 26.77 15.44 13.32
CA SER A 41 27.25 15.32 11.94
C SER A 41 27.78 13.94 11.48
N LYS A 42 27.30 13.48 10.32
CA LYS A 42 28.11 12.70 9.35
C LYS A 42 27.53 12.62 7.93
N SER A 43 28.25 13.25 7.02
CA SER A 43 28.41 13.04 5.57
C SER A 43 27.78 11.80 4.88
N ARG A 44 27.08 12.05 3.77
CA ARG A 44 26.94 11.18 2.56
C ARG A 44 26.87 12.10 1.34
N GLU A 45 28.00 12.38 0.69
CA GLU A 45 28.51 11.68 -0.50
C GLU A 45 27.74 12.02 -1.79
N ALA A 46 28.37 12.78 -2.69
CA ALA A 46 28.19 12.64 -4.13
C ALA A 46 29.41 13.22 -4.87
N LYS A 47 30.32 12.32 -5.22
CA LYS A 47 31.41 12.53 -6.17
C LYS A 47 30.82 12.87 -7.54
N ARG A 48 31.26 13.97 -8.17
CA ARG A 48 31.49 14.13 -9.64
C ARG A 48 31.74 15.62 -9.97
N ASN A 49 33.02 16.01 -10.04
CA ASN A 49 33.59 16.65 -11.23
C ASN A 49 35.05 17.07 -10.96
N ARG A 50 35.97 16.23 -11.42
CA ARG A 50 37.34 16.63 -11.76
C ARG A 50 37.41 16.69 -13.28
N ARG A 51 37.74 17.85 -13.85
CA ARG A 51 38.68 18.01 -14.98
C ARG A 51 38.72 19.46 -15.47
N ARG A 52 39.95 20.03 -15.47
CA ARG A 52 40.45 21.18 -16.27
C ARG A 52 39.76 22.52 -15.96
N ASP A 53 40.46 23.62 -15.68
CA ASP A 53 41.60 24.17 -16.41
C ASP A 53 42.45 25.02 -15.46
N SER A 54 43.74 24.72 -15.37
CA SER A 54 44.74 25.59 -14.78
C SER A 54 45.40 26.37 -15.92
N ARG A 55 45.06 27.65 -16.07
CA ARG A 55 45.79 28.56 -16.97
C ARG A 55 46.17 29.84 -16.24
N SER A 56 47.43 29.83 -15.84
CA SER A 56 48.26 30.94 -15.41
C SER A 56 48.19 32.12 -16.39
N ARG A 57 48.01 33.33 -15.85
CA ARG A 57 48.42 34.57 -16.52
C ARG A 57 48.98 35.55 -15.49
N SER A 58 50.31 35.49 -15.37
CA SER A 58 51.16 36.51 -14.77
C SER A 58 51.03 37.83 -15.52
N ARG A 59 51.07 38.97 -14.81
CA ARG A 59 51.61 40.25 -15.33
C ARG A 59 51.93 41.25 -14.21
N SER A 60 53.19 41.19 -13.80
CA SER A 60 54.15 42.30 -13.61
C SER A 60 53.72 43.65 -13.02
N THR A 61 54.25 43.90 -11.82
CA THR A 61 54.98 45.10 -11.35
C THR A 61 55.28 46.19 -12.39
N THR A 62 54.90 47.43 -12.11
CA THR A 62 55.68 48.65 -12.43
C THR A 62 55.29 49.78 -11.46
N ALA A 63 56.30 50.37 -10.81
CA ALA A 63 56.21 51.50 -9.88
C ALA A 63 56.18 52.84 -10.66
N PRO A 64 55.88 53.99 -10.00
CA PRO A 64 55.32 55.17 -10.66
C PRO A 64 56.39 56.04 -11.33
N SER A 65 56.15 56.41 -12.60
CA SER A 65 56.94 57.40 -13.33
C SER A 65 56.46 58.80 -12.97
N ARG A 66 57.33 59.57 -12.30
CA ARG A 66 57.30 61.04 -12.24
C ARG A 66 57.16 61.58 -13.67
N ARG A 67 56.05 62.25 -13.97
CA ARG A 67 55.99 63.19 -15.10
C ARG A 67 56.28 64.57 -14.58
N GLU A 68 57.46 65.06 -14.92
CA GLU A 68 57.76 66.48 -14.87
C GLU A 68 56.73 67.23 -15.70
N ARG A 69 56.17 68.25 -15.07
CA ARG A 69 55.28 69.22 -15.69
C ARG A 69 56.11 70.01 -16.70
N ALA A 70 55.92 69.72 -17.98
CA ALA A 70 56.54 70.48 -19.06
C ALA A 70 56.23 71.98 -18.87
N ALA A 71 57.27 72.77 -18.65
CA ALA A 71 57.20 74.21 -18.58
C ALA A 71 56.66 74.76 -19.90
N SER A 72 55.58 75.55 -19.83
CA SER A 72 55.06 76.27 -20.99
C SER A 72 56.13 77.22 -21.56
N PRO A 73 56.14 77.48 -22.88
CA PRO A 73 57.13 78.38 -23.50
C PRO A 73 57.13 79.76 -22.84
N PRO A 74 58.29 80.43 -22.69
CA PRO A 74 58.34 81.75 -22.06
C PRO A 74 57.45 82.74 -22.83
N GLU A 75 56.45 83.28 -22.16
CA GLU A 75 55.59 84.31 -22.72
C GLU A 75 56.48 85.52 -23.06
N ARG A 76 56.47 85.98 -24.33
CA ARG A 76 57.14 87.23 -24.70
C ARG A 76 56.36 88.36 -24.04
N ILE A 77 57.03 89.04 -23.11
CA ILE A 77 56.48 90.16 -22.34
C ILE A 77 56.84 91.45 -23.07
N ASP A 78 55.86 92.31 -23.36
CA ASP A 78 56.07 93.64 -23.93
C ASP A 78 56.65 94.61 -22.87
N ILE A 79 57.19 95.76 -23.26
CA ILE A 79 57.90 96.75 -22.40
C ILE A 79 57.10 97.18 -21.15
N PHE A 80 55.77 96.99 -21.14
CA PHE A 80 54.88 97.23 -20.00
C PHE A 80 54.53 95.98 -19.16
N GLY A 81 55.28 94.89 -19.27
CA GLY A 81 55.09 93.73 -18.38
C GLY A 81 53.88 92.84 -18.71
N ARG A 82 53.24 93.01 -19.88
CA ARG A 82 52.08 92.20 -20.30
C ARG A 82 52.52 91.05 -21.19
N THR A 83 52.03 89.85 -20.89
CA THR A 83 52.38 88.64 -21.61
C THR A 83 51.63 88.58 -22.94
N LEU A 84 52.34 88.50 -24.07
CA LEU A 84 51.75 88.29 -25.39
C LEU A 84 51.35 86.81 -25.54
N SER A 85 50.41 86.39 -24.72
CA SER A 85 49.69 85.15 -24.89
C SER A 85 48.80 85.34 -26.12
N LYS A 86 49.25 84.90 -27.29
CA LYS A 86 48.32 84.52 -28.35
C LYS A 86 47.61 83.25 -27.87
N ARG A 87 46.73 83.40 -26.86
CA ARG A 87 45.56 82.52 -26.75
C ARG A 87 44.87 82.66 -28.08
N SER A 88 45.01 81.64 -28.91
CA SER A 88 44.27 81.60 -30.15
C SER A 88 42.78 81.68 -29.77
N ALA A 89 41.96 82.37 -30.56
CA ALA A 89 40.52 82.36 -30.34
C ALA A 89 39.95 80.91 -30.28
N LEU A 90 40.71 79.92 -30.75
CA LEU A 90 40.43 78.49 -30.63
C LEU A 90 40.62 77.97 -29.20
N ASP A 91 41.63 78.41 -28.44
CA ASP A 91 41.82 78.01 -27.04
C ASP A 91 40.75 78.61 -26.11
N GLU A 92 40.32 79.85 -26.36
CA GLU A 92 39.20 80.43 -25.62
C GLU A 92 37.86 79.78 -25.97
N LYS A 93 37.66 79.39 -27.25
CA LYS A 93 36.51 78.58 -27.65
C LYS A 93 36.54 77.18 -27.02
N GLN A 94 37.69 76.53 -26.97
CA GLN A 94 37.85 75.22 -26.33
C GLN A 94 37.62 75.30 -24.81
N LYS A 95 38.07 76.36 -24.13
CA LYS A 95 37.76 76.57 -22.71
C LYS A 95 36.28 76.82 -22.47
N LYS A 96 35.62 77.63 -23.31
CA LYS A 96 34.17 77.83 -23.25
C LYS A 96 33.40 76.54 -23.52
N GLU A 97 33.81 75.75 -24.52
CA GLU A 97 33.24 74.43 -24.80
C GLU A 97 33.50 73.41 -23.67
N GLU A 98 34.66 73.46 -23.01
CA GLU A 98 34.96 72.61 -21.85
C GLU A 98 34.15 73.02 -20.62
N GLU A 99 33.95 74.32 -20.40
CA GLU A 99 33.08 74.85 -19.35
C GLU A 99 31.62 74.51 -19.63
N GLU A 100 31.16 74.59 -20.88
CA GLU A 100 29.84 74.13 -21.30
C GLU A 100 29.70 72.62 -21.11
N LYS A 101 30.69 71.80 -21.51
CA LYS A 101 30.70 70.36 -21.25
C LYS A 101 30.70 70.03 -19.76
N ARG A 102 31.39 70.81 -18.92
CA ARG A 102 31.37 70.67 -17.46
C ARG A 102 30.01 71.05 -16.88
N ALA A 103 29.41 72.15 -17.34
CA ALA A 103 28.08 72.57 -16.95
C ALA A 103 27.00 71.57 -17.39
N GLU A 104 27.13 70.98 -18.57
CA GLU A 104 26.29 69.87 -19.05
C GLU A 104 26.46 68.62 -18.18
N TYR A 105 27.70 68.27 -17.80
CA TYR A 105 27.95 67.15 -16.89
C TYR A 105 27.37 67.38 -15.49
N GLU A 106 27.43 68.62 -14.99
CA GLU A 106 26.80 69.01 -13.73
C GLU A 106 25.27 68.99 -13.81
N ARG A 107 24.67 69.41 -14.93
CA ARG A 107 23.23 69.27 -15.18
C ARG A 107 22.83 67.79 -15.23
N GLN A 108 23.57 66.95 -15.95
CA GLN A 108 23.32 65.50 -15.99
C GLN A 108 23.44 64.85 -14.62
N ARG A 109 24.40 65.28 -13.78
CA ARG A 109 24.53 64.77 -12.40
C ARG A 109 23.31 65.15 -11.55
N LYS A 110 22.82 66.38 -11.66
CA LYS A 110 21.61 66.84 -10.96
C LYS A 110 20.37 66.07 -11.41
N ILE A 111 20.21 65.86 -12.72
CA ILE A 111 19.12 65.05 -13.27
C ILE A 111 19.17 63.63 -12.72
N ARG A 112 20.33 62.97 -12.71
CA ARG A 112 20.48 61.63 -12.13
C ARG A 112 20.18 61.57 -10.63
N GLN A 113 20.49 62.62 -9.88
CA GLN A 113 20.15 62.71 -8.45
C GLN A 113 18.65 62.83 -8.26
N GLN A 114 18.00 63.71 -9.02
CA GLN A 114 16.55 63.87 -9.03
C GLN A 114 15.85 62.57 -9.42
N GLU A 115 16.31 61.87 -10.46
CA GLU A 115 15.77 60.58 -10.87
C GLU A 115 15.91 59.49 -9.79
N ILE A 116 16.98 59.52 -8.99
CA ILE A 116 17.16 58.57 -7.88
C ILE A 116 16.22 58.92 -6.73
N GLU A 117 16.09 60.20 -6.39
CA GLU A 117 15.18 60.67 -5.34
C GLU A 117 13.72 60.41 -5.71
N GLU A 118 13.34 60.68 -6.95
CA GLU A 118 12.00 60.38 -7.50
C GLU A 118 11.72 58.89 -7.45
N LYS A 119 12.65 58.03 -7.88
CA LYS A 119 12.48 56.56 -7.77
C LYS A 119 12.33 56.08 -6.32
N LEU A 120 13.05 56.68 -5.37
CA LEU A 120 12.90 56.33 -3.96
C LEU A 120 11.52 56.73 -3.42
N ILE A 121 11.00 57.88 -3.82
CA ILE A 121 9.66 58.34 -3.44
C ILE A 121 8.59 57.47 -4.12
N GLU A 122 8.75 57.12 -5.39
CA GLU A 122 7.88 56.20 -6.12
C GLU A 122 7.86 54.81 -5.47
N GLU A 123 9.03 54.28 -5.09
CA GLU A 123 9.12 53.00 -4.37
C GLU A 123 8.46 53.09 -2.99
N GLU A 124 8.65 54.17 -2.24
CA GLU A 124 8.04 54.34 -0.93
C GLU A 124 6.51 54.48 -1.03
N THR A 125 6.02 55.22 -2.02
CA THR A 125 4.58 55.36 -2.27
C THR A 125 3.96 54.05 -2.76
N ALA A 126 4.64 53.32 -3.65
CA ALA A 126 4.22 51.98 -4.08
C ALA A 126 4.15 51.01 -2.88
N ARG A 127 5.15 51.02 -1.99
CA ARG A 127 5.13 50.20 -0.76
C ARG A 127 3.97 50.56 0.17
N ARG A 128 3.69 51.85 0.39
CA ARG A 128 2.55 52.27 1.21
C ARG A 128 1.21 51.83 0.62
N VAL A 129 1.07 51.91 -0.70
CA VAL A 129 -0.12 51.42 -1.40
C VAL A 129 -0.24 49.90 -1.27
N GLU A 130 0.85 49.17 -1.48
CA GLU A 130 0.88 47.71 -1.32
C GLU A 130 0.51 47.28 0.10
N GLU A 131 1.04 47.94 1.13
CA GLU A 131 0.69 47.67 2.52
C GLU A 131 -0.79 47.94 2.83
N LEU A 132 -1.36 49.02 2.31
CA LEU A 132 -2.79 49.33 2.50
C LEU A 132 -3.68 48.31 1.79
N VAL A 133 -3.28 47.85 0.61
CA VAL A 133 -3.98 46.80 -0.13
C VAL A 133 -3.86 45.47 0.63
N ALA A 134 -2.66 45.10 1.08
CA ALA A 134 -2.43 43.88 1.83
C ALA A 134 -3.25 43.85 3.12
N LYS A 135 -3.27 44.96 3.89
CA LYS A 135 -4.08 45.09 5.11
C LYS A 135 -5.57 44.95 4.82
N ARG A 136 -6.10 45.62 3.79
CA ARG A 136 -7.51 45.49 3.41
C ARG A 136 -7.87 44.07 2.98
N VAL A 137 -7.02 43.42 2.19
CA VAL A 137 -7.22 42.04 1.76
C VAL A 137 -7.17 41.09 2.95
N GLU A 138 -6.23 41.30 3.88
CA GLU A 138 -6.11 40.49 5.08
C GLU A 138 -7.34 40.61 5.98
N GLU A 139 -7.85 41.83 6.21
CA GLU A 139 -9.07 42.08 6.96
C GLU A 139 -10.31 41.46 6.29
N GLU A 140 -10.41 41.51 4.96
CA GLU A 140 -11.49 40.86 4.21
C GLU A 140 -11.42 39.34 4.29
N LEU A 141 -10.21 38.77 4.19
CA LEU A 141 -10.00 37.36 4.35
C LEU A 141 -10.30 36.94 5.79
N GLU A 142 -9.86 37.70 6.79
CA GLU A 142 -10.06 37.38 8.21
C GLU A 142 -11.54 37.30 8.58
N LYS A 143 -12.38 38.22 8.06
CA LYS A 143 -13.84 38.13 8.23
C LYS A 143 -14.44 36.84 7.63
N ARG A 144 -13.86 36.34 6.54
CA ARG A 144 -14.32 35.12 5.85
C ARG A 144 -13.62 33.85 6.34
N LYS A 145 -12.47 33.95 7.02
CA LYS A 145 -11.69 32.81 7.51
C LYS A 145 -12.53 31.93 8.41
N ASP A 146 -13.22 32.51 9.38
CA ASP A 146 -14.07 31.76 10.30
C ASP A 146 -15.22 31.00 9.58
N GLU A 147 -15.81 31.61 8.56
CA GLU A 147 -16.87 30.98 7.77
C GLU A 147 -16.33 29.83 6.92
N ILE A 148 -15.19 30.07 6.25
CA ILE A 148 -14.48 29.07 5.45
C ILE A 148 -14.03 27.91 6.35
N GLU A 149 -13.44 28.19 7.50
CA GLU A 149 -12.99 27.18 8.46
C GLU A 149 -14.14 26.34 8.96
N ARG A 150 -15.27 26.95 9.33
CA ARG A 150 -16.48 26.21 9.72
C ARG A 150 -16.99 25.31 8.60
N GLU A 151 -17.02 25.80 7.37
CA GLU A 151 -17.48 25.01 6.22
C GLU A 151 -16.52 23.85 5.90
N VAL A 152 -15.21 24.10 5.94
CA VAL A 152 -14.18 23.07 5.78
C VAL A 152 -14.31 22.01 6.88
N LEU A 153 -14.47 22.42 8.14
CA LEU A 153 -14.67 21.51 9.26
C LEU A 153 -15.93 20.67 9.06
N ARG A 154 -17.06 21.28 8.66
CA ARG A 154 -18.30 20.54 8.35
C ARG A 154 -18.10 19.51 7.25
N ARG A 155 -17.49 19.87 6.12
CA ARG A 155 -17.21 18.93 5.02
C ARG A 155 -16.29 17.78 5.45
N VAL A 156 -15.28 18.08 6.26
CA VAL A 156 -14.36 17.07 6.79
C VAL A 156 -15.09 16.13 7.76
N GLU A 157 -15.94 16.66 8.63
CA GLU A 157 -16.76 15.84 9.53
C GLU A 157 -17.76 14.97 8.78
N GLU A 158 -18.42 15.51 7.75
CA GLU A 158 -19.33 14.75 6.89
C GLU A 158 -18.59 13.63 6.15
N ALA A 159 -17.43 13.92 5.57
CA ALA A 159 -16.59 12.91 4.92
C ALA A 159 -16.13 11.83 5.91
N LYS A 160 -15.72 12.21 7.13
CA LYS A 160 -15.37 11.26 8.20
C LYS A 160 -16.56 10.39 8.59
N ARG A 161 -17.75 10.97 8.77
CA ARG A 161 -18.97 10.23 9.12
C ARG A 161 -19.35 9.23 8.03
N ILE A 162 -19.24 9.60 6.75
CA ILE A 162 -19.51 8.68 5.64
C ILE A 162 -18.52 7.52 5.67
N MET A 163 -17.23 7.81 5.82
CA MET A 163 -16.18 6.79 5.91
C MET A 163 -16.37 5.87 7.12
N GLU A 164 -16.68 6.41 8.29
CA GLU A 164 -16.93 5.64 9.51
C GLU A 164 -18.16 4.74 9.37
N ARG A 165 -19.25 5.24 8.77
CA ARG A 165 -20.44 4.43 8.50
C ARG A 165 -20.14 3.26 7.56
N GLN A 166 -19.43 3.53 6.46
CA GLN A 166 -19.03 2.48 5.51
C GLN A 166 -18.16 1.42 6.19
N LEU A 167 -17.19 1.84 7.02
CA LEU A 167 -16.33 0.92 7.75
C LEU A 167 -17.11 0.06 8.75
N LEU A 168 -18.05 0.66 9.48
CA LEU A 168 -18.92 -0.08 10.41
C LEU A 168 -19.82 -1.07 9.69
N GLU A 169 -20.43 -0.66 8.57
CA GLU A 169 -21.28 -1.54 7.75
C GLU A 169 -20.48 -2.72 7.18
N GLU A 170 -19.26 -2.48 6.70
CA GLU A 170 -18.36 -3.54 6.23
C GLU A 170 -18.00 -4.52 7.36
N LEU A 171 -17.70 -4.02 8.56
CA LEU A 171 -17.39 -4.87 9.72
C LEU A 171 -18.60 -5.68 10.17
N GLU A 172 -19.79 -5.09 10.20
CA GLU A 172 -21.03 -5.80 10.54
C GLU A 172 -21.34 -6.89 9.50
N ARG A 173 -21.18 -6.58 8.22
CA ARG A 173 -21.35 -7.55 7.14
C ARG A 173 -20.36 -8.72 7.27
N GLN A 174 -19.10 -8.45 7.60
CA GLN A 174 -18.10 -9.49 7.85
C GLN A 174 -18.48 -10.36 9.05
N ARG A 175 -18.90 -9.77 10.17
CA ARG A 175 -19.37 -10.52 11.34
C ARG A 175 -20.58 -11.38 11.04
N GLN A 176 -21.56 -10.86 10.31
CA GLN A 176 -22.74 -11.62 9.91
C GLN A 176 -22.37 -12.76 8.96
N ALA A 177 -21.48 -12.52 7.99
CA ALA A 177 -21.00 -13.56 7.09
C ALA A 177 -20.24 -14.66 7.84
N GLU A 178 -19.42 -14.31 8.83
CA GLU A 178 -18.71 -15.27 9.66
C GLU A 178 -19.67 -16.11 10.51
N LEU A 179 -20.64 -15.47 11.17
CA LEU A 179 -21.67 -16.17 11.94
C LEU A 179 -22.54 -17.08 11.05
N ALA A 180 -22.91 -16.61 9.86
CA ALA A 180 -23.64 -17.41 8.88
C ALA A 180 -22.81 -18.61 8.40
N ALA A 181 -21.51 -18.42 8.15
CA ALA A 181 -20.60 -19.50 7.79
C ALA A 181 -20.42 -20.51 8.93
N GLN A 182 -20.34 -20.05 10.18
CA GLN A 182 -20.28 -20.93 11.36
C GLN A 182 -21.57 -21.74 11.51
N LYS A 183 -22.74 -21.10 11.42
CA LYS A 183 -24.05 -21.79 11.46
C LYS A 183 -24.21 -22.79 10.31
N ALA A 184 -23.74 -22.45 9.12
CA ALA A 184 -23.76 -23.36 7.98
C ALA A 184 -22.86 -24.59 8.22
N ARG A 185 -21.66 -24.37 8.77
CA ARG A 185 -20.76 -25.48 9.18
C ARG A 185 -21.39 -26.35 10.25
N GLU A 186 -22.00 -25.76 11.26
CA GLU A 186 -22.69 -26.48 12.33
C GLU A 186 -23.83 -27.36 11.78
N ARG A 187 -24.68 -26.80 10.89
CA ARG A 187 -25.73 -27.58 10.22
C ARG A 187 -25.18 -28.77 9.42
N ILE A 188 -24.07 -28.58 8.70
CA ILE A 188 -23.44 -29.67 7.96
C ILE A 188 -22.93 -30.76 8.90
N LEU A 189 -22.33 -30.38 10.03
CA LEU A 189 -21.87 -31.33 11.05
C LEU A 189 -23.04 -32.08 11.69
N GLU A 190 -24.12 -31.38 12.04
CA GLU A 190 -25.34 -32.01 12.57
C GLU A 190 -25.95 -33.01 11.57
N GLU A 191 -26.06 -32.63 10.29
CA GLU A 191 -26.59 -33.51 9.26
C GLU A 191 -25.68 -34.74 9.04
N ASN A 192 -24.36 -34.55 9.11
CA ASN A 192 -23.41 -35.65 9.02
C ASN A 192 -23.55 -36.59 10.23
N ASN A 193 -23.64 -36.05 11.44
CA ASN A 193 -23.85 -36.83 12.66
C ASN A 193 -25.17 -37.60 12.63
N ARG A 194 -26.25 -37.00 12.12
CA ARG A 194 -27.53 -37.69 11.91
C ARG A 194 -27.38 -38.85 10.93
N LYS A 195 -26.71 -38.65 9.79
CA LYS A 195 -26.45 -39.72 8.83
C LYS A 195 -25.63 -40.86 9.43
N ILE A 196 -24.65 -40.55 10.27
CA ILE A 196 -23.87 -41.57 11.00
C ILE A 196 -24.76 -42.32 11.98
N ALA A 197 -25.57 -41.61 12.78
CA ALA A 197 -26.49 -42.23 13.73
C ALA A 197 -27.52 -43.12 13.03
N ASP A 198 -28.12 -42.66 11.93
CA ASP A 198 -29.08 -43.43 11.13
C ASP A 198 -28.43 -44.67 10.52
N ALA A 199 -27.20 -44.55 10.01
CA ALA A 199 -26.45 -45.70 9.49
C ALA A 199 -26.13 -46.73 10.59
N GLN A 200 -25.73 -46.27 11.78
CA GLN A 200 -25.51 -47.14 12.94
C GLN A 200 -26.81 -47.81 13.41
N ALA A 201 -27.92 -47.08 13.43
CA ALA A 201 -29.23 -47.63 13.79
C ALA A 201 -29.68 -48.71 12.80
N ARG A 202 -29.49 -48.49 11.48
CA ARG A 202 -29.77 -49.51 10.46
C ARG A 202 -28.91 -50.75 10.63
N LEU A 203 -27.61 -50.59 10.87
CA LEU A 203 -26.72 -51.73 11.12
C LEU A 203 -27.13 -52.49 12.39
N ALA A 204 -27.52 -51.78 13.45
CA ALA A 204 -28.00 -52.41 14.67
C ALA A 204 -29.33 -53.16 14.44
N GLU A 205 -30.25 -52.58 13.67
CA GLU A 205 -31.51 -53.22 13.30
C GLU A 205 -31.27 -54.48 12.46
N GLU A 206 -30.38 -54.44 11.47
CA GLU A 206 -29.99 -55.59 10.66
C GLU A 206 -29.37 -56.71 11.51
N GLN A 207 -28.46 -56.36 12.44
CA GLN A 207 -27.89 -57.33 13.38
C GLN A 207 -28.97 -57.99 14.25
N LEU A 208 -29.94 -57.20 14.73
CA LEU A 208 -31.03 -57.70 15.57
C LEU A 208 -31.94 -58.64 14.77
N ARG A 209 -32.27 -58.31 13.51
CA ARG A 209 -33.02 -59.19 12.59
C ARG A 209 -32.31 -60.52 12.35
N ILE A 210 -30.99 -60.51 12.15
CA ILE A 210 -30.20 -61.74 11.98
C ILE A 210 -30.29 -62.62 13.23
N VAL A 211 -30.20 -62.02 14.43
CA VAL A 211 -30.32 -62.76 15.69
C VAL A 211 -31.74 -63.33 15.87
N GLU A 212 -32.78 -62.56 15.55
CA GLU A 212 -34.16 -63.04 15.57
C GLU A 212 -34.40 -64.17 14.58
N GLU A 213 -33.85 -64.07 13.37
CA GLU A 213 -33.94 -65.12 12.35
C GLU A 213 -33.20 -66.38 12.78
N GLN A 214 -32.00 -66.25 13.34
CA GLN A 214 -31.27 -67.38 13.92
C GLN A 214 -32.07 -68.05 15.04
N ARG A 215 -32.74 -67.27 15.89
CA ARG A 215 -33.63 -67.79 16.93
C ARG A 215 -34.82 -68.54 16.33
N ARG A 216 -35.47 -68.01 15.28
CA ARG A 216 -36.56 -68.70 14.57
C ARG A 216 -36.10 -70.01 13.94
N ILE A 217 -34.97 -70.01 13.24
CA ILE A 217 -34.38 -71.23 12.65
C ILE A 217 -34.10 -72.26 13.73
N HIS A 218 -33.60 -71.83 14.90
CA HIS A 218 -33.35 -72.74 16.01
C HIS A 218 -34.65 -73.32 16.58
N GLU A 219 -35.68 -72.49 16.78
CA GLU A 219 -37.01 -72.93 17.22
C GLU A 219 -37.67 -73.90 16.22
N GLU A 220 -37.55 -73.65 14.91
CA GLU A 220 -38.01 -74.54 13.85
C GLU A 220 -37.24 -75.86 13.81
N ARG A 221 -35.91 -75.82 13.96
CA ARG A 221 -35.09 -77.04 14.07
C ARG A 221 -35.51 -77.90 15.24
N MET A 222 -35.74 -77.30 16.41
CA MET A 222 -36.19 -78.03 17.59
C MET A 222 -37.58 -78.65 17.40
N LYS A 223 -38.51 -77.94 16.74
CA LYS A 223 -39.83 -78.51 16.38
C LYS A 223 -39.71 -79.67 15.41
N LEU A 224 -38.92 -79.51 14.35
CA LEU A 224 -38.73 -80.55 13.34
C LEU A 224 -38.04 -81.79 13.94
N GLU A 225 -37.10 -81.60 14.86
CA GLU A 225 -36.47 -82.69 15.61
C GLU A 225 -37.48 -83.40 16.53
N GLN A 226 -38.32 -82.65 17.25
CA GLN A 226 -39.40 -83.23 18.05
C GLN A 226 -40.41 -83.99 17.19
N GLU A 227 -40.77 -83.48 16.00
CA GLU A 227 -41.64 -84.16 15.05
C GLU A 227 -41.00 -85.45 14.52
N ARG A 228 -39.72 -85.43 14.13
CA ARG A 228 -39.00 -86.65 13.73
C ARG A 228 -38.95 -87.68 14.86
N GLN A 229 -38.72 -87.26 16.10
CA GLN A 229 -38.77 -88.16 17.25
C GLN A 229 -40.17 -88.73 17.50
N ARG A 230 -41.23 -87.92 17.31
CA ARG A 230 -42.62 -88.39 17.39
C ARG A 230 -42.93 -89.40 16.30
N GLN A 231 -42.57 -89.10 15.05
CA GLN A 231 -42.72 -90.01 13.92
C GLN A 231 -41.98 -91.32 14.16
N GLN A 232 -40.72 -91.29 14.60
CA GLN A 232 -39.98 -92.52 14.96
C GLN A 232 -40.68 -93.32 16.06
N LYS A 233 -41.24 -92.66 17.09
CA LYS A 233 -42.02 -93.33 18.15
C LYS A 233 -43.33 -93.92 17.61
N GLU A 234 -43.99 -93.22 16.69
CA GLU A 234 -45.23 -93.68 16.03
C GLU A 234 -44.97 -94.84 15.07
N GLU A 235 -43.92 -94.78 14.26
CA GLU A 235 -43.43 -95.86 13.41
C GLU A 235 -43.03 -97.08 14.24
N GLN A 236 -42.28 -96.90 15.33
CA GLN A 236 -41.98 -97.98 16.28
C GLN A 236 -43.26 -98.57 16.88
N LYS A 237 -44.25 -97.75 17.23
CA LYS A 237 -45.55 -98.24 17.73
C LYS A 237 -46.33 -99.02 16.67
N MET A 238 -46.33 -98.55 15.42
CA MET A 238 -46.93 -99.24 14.28
C MET A 238 -46.27 -100.60 14.05
N ILE A 239 -44.94 -100.67 13.99
CA ILE A 239 -44.17 -101.91 13.80
C ILE A 239 -44.35 -102.86 14.98
N LEU A 240 -44.33 -102.35 16.21
CA LEU A 240 -44.49 -103.15 17.43
C LEU A 240 -45.97 -103.54 17.69
N GLY A 241 -46.93 -103.07 16.88
CA GLY A 241 -48.34 -103.43 16.98
C GLY A 241 -49.04 -102.96 18.28
N LYS A 242 -48.46 -102.01 19.01
CA LYS A 242 -48.98 -101.52 20.29
C LYS A 242 -49.99 -100.39 20.04
N GLY A 243 -51.22 -100.60 20.52
CA GLY A 243 -52.31 -99.62 20.43
C GLY A 243 -53.08 -99.71 19.11
N LYS A 244 -53.99 -100.68 18.97
CA LYS A 244 -54.98 -100.84 17.87
C LYS A 244 -54.46 -100.72 16.41
N SER A 245 -53.15 -100.59 16.17
CA SER A 245 -52.54 -100.32 14.86
C SER A 245 -52.54 -101.52 13.93
N ARG A 246 -52.68 -102.73 14.47
CA ARG A 246 -52.69 -103.98 13.71
C ARG A 246 -54.05 -104.14 13.03
N PRO A 247 -54.14 -104.04 11.69
CA PRO A 247 -55.41 -104.12 10.98
C PRO A 247 -56.05 -105.48 11.25
N LYS A 248 -57.31 -105.48 11.71
CA LYS A 248 -58.10 -106.70 11.87
C LYS A 248 -58.43 -107.24 10.48
N LEU A 249 -57.64 -108.20 10.01
CA LEU A 249 -57.97 -108.97 8.81
C LEU A 249 -59.18 -109.86 9.13
N SER A 250 -60.35 -109.48 8.65
CA SER A 250 -61.53 -110.34 8.63
C SER A 250 -61.44 -111.27 7.42
N PHE A 251 -61.02 -112.52 7.64
CA PHE A 251 -61.09 -113.56 6.62
C PHE A 251 -62.49 -114.19 6.64
N SER A 252 -63.27 -113.99 5.58
CA SER A 252 -64.48 -114.77 5.32
C SER A 252 -64.06 -116.11 4.70
N LEU A 253 -64.22 -117.21 5.43
CA LEU A 253 -64.10 -118.56 4.86
C LEU A 253 -65.29 -118.77 3.90
N LYS A 254 -65.02 -118.73 2.59
CA LYS A 254 -65.95 -119.26 1.60
C LYS A 254 -65.93 -120.78 1.74
N VAL A 255 -66.97 -121.33 2.37
CA VAL A 255 -67.30 -122.75 2.28
C VAL A 255 -67.78 -122.98 0.84
N ALA A 256 -67.07 -123.79 0.07
CA ALA A 256 -67.52 -124.28 -1.22
C ALA A 256 -68.06 -125.69 -1.03
N GLU A 257 -69.34 -125.88 -1.36
CA GLU A 257 -70.03 -127.17 -1.54
C GLU A 257 -69.44 -127.97 -2.71
#